data_AF-B1M1H3-F1
#
_entry.id   AF-B1M1H3-F1
#
_cell.length_a   1.000
_cell.length_b   1.000
_cell.length_c   1.000
_cell.angle_alpha   90.00
_cell.angle_beta   90.00
_cell.angle_gamma   90.00
#
_symmetry.space_group_name_H-M   'P 1'
#
loop_
_entity.id
_entity.type
_entity.pdbx_description
1 polymer ?
#
loop_
_entity_poly.entity_id
_entity_poly.type
_entity_poly.pdbx_seq_one_letter_code
_entity_poly.pdbx_strand_id
1 'polypeptide(L)'
;MILRSETPPSPGSMPVEAPPASSRPTSAMLKADIDSGATGDKVKAYDPGLSQLGTDDEAAGHPPSHERIALARETEAAPARVRRASRPHGPNAWVVPSYCVVIGGVGVVLGLSIWLV
;
A
#
# COMPACT_ATOMS: atom_id res chain seq x y z
N MET A 1 19.37 -9.83 -34.08
CA MET A 1 20.28 -9.89 -32.93
C MET A 1 19.73 -8.95 -31.86
N ILE A 2 19.21 -9.50 -30.76
CA ILE A 2 18.63 -8.70 -29.66
C ILE A 2 19.80 -8.38 -28.72
N LEU A 3 20.12 -7.11 -28.54
CA LEU A 3 21.12 -6.66 -27.57
C LEU A 3 20.59 -6.98 -26.16
N ARG A 4 21.16 -7.98 -25.49
CA ARG A 4 20.96 -8.16 -24.05
C ARG A 4 21.86 -7.15 -23.33
N SER A 5 21.25 -6.34 -22.48
CA SER A 5 21.95 -5.44 -21.57
C SER A 5 22.69 -6.29 -20.53
N GLU A 6 24.03 -6.25 -20.53
CA GLU A 6 24.90 -6.86 -19.49
C GLU A 6 24.76 -6.16 -18.12
N THR A 7 24.18 -4.96 -18.15
CA THR A 7 23.35 -4.34 -17.13
C THR A 7 22.49 -5.21 -16.21
N PRO A 8 22.87 -5.67 -15.00
CA PRO A 8 21.88 -6.30 -14.12
C PRO A 8 20.74 -5.30 -13.86
N PRO A 9 19.48 -5.76 -13.83
CA PRO A 9 18.36 -4.88 -13.54
C PRO A 9 18.59 -4.17 -12.20
N SER A 10 18.20 -2.90 -12.12
CA SER A 10 18.26 -2.16 -10.86
C SER A 10 17.53 -2.94 -9.76
N PRO A 11 17.99 -2.90 -8.49
CA PRO A 11 17.36 -3.69 -7.43
C PRO A 11 15.84 -3.51 -7.34
N GLY A 12 15.34 -2.27 -7.49
CA GLY A 12 13.90 -1.98 -7.46
C GLY A 12 13.10 -2.52 -8.65
N SER A 13 13.76 -2.92 -9.74
CA SER A 13 13.14 -3.55 -10.91
C SER A 13 13.18 -5.08 -10.87
N MET A 14 13.66 -5.68 -9.77
CA MET A 14 13.65 -7.13 -9.64
C MET A 14 12.23 -7.65 -9.40
N PRO A 15 11.78 -8.68 -10.15
CA PRO A 15 10.49 -9.29 -9.90
C PRO A 15 10.52 -10.01 -8.54
N VAL A 16 9.54 -9.70 -7.69
CA VAL A 16 9.31 -10.43 -6.44
C VAL A 16 8.11 -11.34 -6.63
N GLU A 17 8.33 -12.62 -6.35
CA GLU A 17 7.29 -13.65 -6.37
C GLU A 17 6.75 -13.88 -4.97
N ALA A 18 5.48 -14.27 -4.86
CA ALA A 18 4.90 -14.58 -3.56
C ALA A 18 5.56 -15.86 -2.98
N PRO A 19 6.03 -15.84 -1.72
CA PRO A 19 6.62 -17.01 -1.10
C PRO A 19 5.56 -18.10 -0.86
N PRO A 20 5.96 -19.38 -0.93
CA PRO A 20 5.04 -20.49 -0.68
C PRO A 20 4.47 -20.46 0.75
N ALA A 21 3.39 -21.21 0.96
CA ALA A 21 2.87 -21.43 2.30
C ALA A 21 3.92 -22.12 3.19
N SER A 22 3.99 -21.72 4.46
CA SER A 22 4.91 -22.28 5.46
C SER A 22 4.22 -22.37 6.82
N SER A 23 4.51 -23.43 7.58
CA SER A 23 4.07 -23.58 8.97
C SER A 23 4.81 -22.66 9.94
N ARG A 24 5.91 -22.03 9.51
CA ARG A 24 6.72 -21.09 10.29
C ARG A 24 6.98 -19.82 9.47
N PRO A 25 5.95 -18.99 9.23
CA PRO A 25 6.11 -17.81 8.39
C PRO A 25 7.01 -16.77 9.06
N THR A 26 7.76 -16.01 8.25
CA THR A 26 8.69 -14.98 8.70
C THR A 26 8.27 -13.58 8.22
N SER A 27 8.80 -12.53 8.85
CA SER A 27 8.59 -11.14 8.43
C SER A 27 9.03 -10.90 6.98
N ALA A 28 10.10 -11.57 6.55
CA ALA A 28 10.56 -11.56 5.16
C ALA A 28 9.53 -12.15 4.19
N MET A 29 8.83 -13.22 4.57
CA MET A 29 7.77 -13.79 3.73
C MET A 29 6.58 -12.82 3.60
N LEU A 30 6.18 -12.19 4.71
CA LEU A 30 5.12 -11.18 4.69
C LEU A 30 5.50 -9.96 3.84
N LYS A 31 6.75 -9.49 3.92
CA LYS A 31 7.25 -8.44 3.03
C LYS A 31 7.22 -8.87 1.56
N ALA A 32 7.61 -10.11 1.25
CA ALA A 32 7.55 -10.61 -0.12
C ALA A 32 6.11 -10.75 -0.66
N ASP A 33 5.12 -11.07 0.18
CA ASP A 33 3.70 -11.02 -0.22
C ASP A 33 3.27 -9.59 -0.61
N ILE A 34 3.74 -8.58 0.15
CA ILE A 34 3.46 -7.16 -0.14
C ILE A 34 4.15 -6.73 -1.43
N ASP A 35 5.45 -6.96 -1.55
CA ASP A 35 6.27 -6.54 -2.69
C ASP A 35 5.85 -7.24 -4.00
N SER A 36 5.38 -8.49 -3.91
CA SER A 36 4.82 -9.23 -5.05
C SER A 36 3.42 -8.76 -5.47
N GLY A 37 2.76 -7.92 -4.64
CA GLY A 37 1.41 -7.42 -4.84
C GLY A 37 0.31 -8.41 -4.45
N ALA A 38 0.64 -9.52 -3.80
CA ALA A 38 -0.32 -10.56 -3.41
C ALA A 38 -1.38 -10.06 -2.41
N THR A 39 -1.07 -9.01 -1.63
CA THR A 39 -2.02 -8.36 -0.70
C THR A 39 -3.09 -7.54 -1.43
N GLY A 40 -2.77 -7.06 -2.64
CA GLY A 40 -3.70 -6.39 -3.55
C GLY A 40 -4.16 -4.99 -3.13
N ASP A 41 -3.52 -4.40 -2.13
CA ASP A 41 -3.67 -2.99 -1.74
C ASP A 41 -2.40 -2.16 -2.02
N LYS A 42 -1.24 -2.82 -2.15
CA LYS A 42 0.04 -2.20 -2.48
C LYS A 42 0.43 -2.44 -3.94
N VAL A 43 1.27 -1.55 -4.47
CA VAL A 43 1.84 -1.69 -5.81
C VAL A 43 2.90 -2.78 -5.81
N LYS A 44 2.89 -3.65 -6.83
CA LYS A 44 3.92 -4.68 -7.02
C LYS A 44 5.26 -4.04 -7.39
N ALA A 45 6.17 -3.95 -6.42
CA ALA A 45 7.53 -3.46 -6.60
C ALA A 45 8.41 -3.91 -5.42
N TYR A 46 9.67 -4.29 -5.71
CA TYR A 46 10.66 -4.46 -4.65
C TYR A 46 11.13 -3.09 -4.17
N ASP A 47 11.05 -2.84 -2.86
CA ASP A 47 11.59 -1.63 -2.26
C ASP A 47 12.90 -1.94 -1.50
N PRO A 48 14.07 -1.61 -2.07
CA PRO A 48 15.36 -1.78 -1.41
C PRO A 48 15.65 -0.70 -0.36
N GLY A 49 14.94 0.43 -0.38
CA GLY A 49 15.15 1.56 0.53
C GLY A 49 14.36 1.47 1.83
N LEU A 50 13.40 0.55 1.90
CA LEU A 50 12.55 0.33 3.07
C LEU A 50 13.23 -0.67 4.02
N SER A 51 13.23 -0.36 5.32
CA SER A 51 13.71 -1.29 6.34
C SER A 51 12.95 -2.61 6.30
N GLN A 52 13.54 -3.67 6.84
CA GLN A 52 12.78 -4.91 6.99
C GLN A 52 11.59 -4.72 7.94
N LEU A 53 10.52 -5.48 7.71
CA LEU A 53 9.32 -5.37 8.52
C LEU A 53 9.61 -5.83 9.96
N GLY A 54 9.26 -4.99 10.93
CA GLY A 54 9.44 -5.29 12.35
C GLY A 54 10.84 -4.98 12.90
N THR A 55 11.71 -4.29 12.15
CA THR A 55 13.05 -3.89 12.66
C THR A 55 12.97 -3.14 13.98
N ASP A 56 12.00 -2.25 14.16
CA ASP A 56 11.84 -1.50 15.42
C ASP A 56 11.42 -2.41 16.58
N ASP A 57 10.52 -3.36 16.33
CA ASP A 57 10.07 -4.34 17.31
C ASP A 57 11.23 -5.27 17.71
N GLU A 58 12.04 -5.72 16.75
CA GLU A 58 13.26 -6.50 17.00
C GLU A 58 14.28 -5.70 17.82
N ALA A 59 14.50 -4.43 17.47
CA ALA A 59 15.40 -3.54 18.20
C ALA A 59 14.91 -3.25 19.63
N ALA A 60 13.59 -3.23 19.83
CA ALA A 60 12.96 -3.14 21.14
C ALA A 60 12.96 -4.48 21.92
N GLY A 61 13.51 -5.56 21.36
CA GLY A 61 13.54 -6.89 21.98
C GLY A 61 12.22 -7.66 21.94
N HIS A 62 11.28 -7.25 21.09
CA HIS A 62 9.94 -7.82 20.95
C HIS A 62 9.66 -8.33 19.51
N PRO A 63 10.49 -9.25 18.97
CA PRO A 63 10.29 -9.75 17.61
C PRO A 63 8.87 -10.32 17.41
N PRO A 64 8.26 -10.15 16.23
CA PRO A 64 6.94 -10.70 15.96
C PRO A 64 6.95 -12.22 15.99
N SER A 65 5.97 -12.82 16.67
CA SER A 65 5.82 -14.29 16.70
C SER A 65 5.35 -14.82 15.35
N HIS A 66 5.62 -16.10 15.07
CA HIS A 66 5.17 -16.75 13.84
C HIS A 66 3.65 -16.71 13.68
N GLU A 67 2.88 -16.82 14.77
CA GLU A 67 1.42 -16.74 14.76
C GLU A 67 0.95 -15.33 14.38
N ARG A 68 1.59 -14.29 14.89
CA ARG A 68 1.29 -12.89 14.52
C ARG A 68 1.58 -12.64 13.05
N ILE A 69 2.69 -13.19 12.54
CA ILE A 69 3.04 -13.10 11.12
C ILE A 69 2.02 -13.87 10.27
N ALA A 70 1.62 -15.08 10.67
CA ALA A 70 0.61 -15.87 9.96
C ALA A 70 -0.73 -15.12 9.85
N LEU A 71 -1.20 -14.57 10.96
CA LEU A 71 -2.42 -13.76 11.02
C LEU A 71 -2.31 -12.52 10.12
N ALA A 72 -1.15 -11.85 10.12
CA ALA A 72 -0.91 -10.70 9.25
C ALA A 72 -0.94 -11.12 7.77
N ARG A 73 -0.27 -12.21 7.37
CA ARG A 73 -0.33 -12.73 5.99
C ARG A 73 -1.77 -13.02 5.55
N GLU A 74 -2.58 -13.64 6.41
CA GLU A 74 -3.99 -13.92 6.13
C GLU A 74 -4.82 -12.63 5.99
N THR A 75 -4.62 -11.67 6.89
CA THR A 75 -5.38 -10.42 6.92
C THR A 75 -5.04 -9.51 5.73
N GLU A 76 -3.76 -9.41 5.38
CA GLU A 76 -3.29 -8.60 4.26
C GLU A 76 -3.68 -9.22 2.91
N ALA A 77 -3.71 -10.55 2.80
CA ALA A 77 -4.19 -11.26 1.61
C ALA A 77 -5.73 -11.37 1.56
N ALA A 78 -6.46 -10.77 2.50
CA ALA A 78 -7.91 -10.90 2.58
C ALA A 78 -8.58 -10.40 1.28
N PRO A 79 -9.65 -11.06 0.79
CA PRO A 79 -10.32 -10.65 -0.44
C PRO A 79 -10.79 -9.18 -0.41
N ALA A 80 -10.82 -8.52 -1.56
CA ALA A 80 -11.21 -7.11 -1.67
C ALA A 80 -12.55 -6.75 -1.00
N ARG A 81 -13.50 -7.70 -0.94
CA ARG A 81 -14.77 -7.54 -0.21
C ARG A 81 -14.56 -7.35 1.30
N VAL A 82 -13.68 -8.14 1.90
CA VAL A 82 -13.38 -8.13 3.34
C VAL A 82 -12.61 -6.86 3.69
N ARG A 83 -11.62 -6.50 2.86
CA ARG A 83 -10.88 -5.24 3.01
C ARG A 83 -11.79 -4.02 2.91
N ARG A 84 -12.73 -4.01 1.97
CA ARG A 84 -13.71 -2.91 1.81
C ARG A 84 -14.62 -2.79 3.04
N ALA A 85 -15.06 -3.91 3.60
CA ALA A 85 -15.87 -3.93 4.82
C ALA A 85 -15.09 -3.45 6.06
N SER A 86 -13.76 -3.62 6.06
CA SER A 86 -12.88 -3.24 7.17
C SER A 86 -12.41 -1.78 7.12
N ARG A 87 -12.81 -0.99 6.11
CA ARG A 87 -12.43 0.42 6.00
C ARG A 87 -13.16 1.24 7.08
N PRO A 88 -12.45 1.90 8.01
CA PRO A 88 -13.08 2.68 9.10
C PRO A 88 -13.88 3.86 8.58
N HIS A 89 -13.45 4.43 7.45
CA HIS A 89 -14.17 5.45 6.72
C HIS A 89 -14.90 4.75 5.58
N GLY A 90 -16.23 4.70 5.65
CA GLY A 90 -17.07 4.29 4.53
C GLY A 90 -16.80 5.14 3.28
N PRO A 91 -17.42 4.85 2.13
CA PRO A 91 -17.32 5.75 0.99
C PRO A 91 -17.86 7.12 1.40
N ASN A 92 -16.97 8.06 1.71
CA ASN A 92 -17.28 9.46 2.02
C ASN A 92 -17.68 10.19 0.73
N ALA A 93 -18.60 9.59 -0.03
CA ALA A 93 -18.98 10.01 -1.37
C ALA A 93 -19.54 11.44 -1.41
N TRP A 94 -19.95 11.97 -0.24
CA TRP A 94 -20.41 13.34 -0.06
C TRP A 94 -19.28 14.37 0.10
N VAL A 95 -18.07 13.97 0.49
CA VAL A 95 -16.98 14.92 0.76
C VAL A 95 -16.50 15.59 -0.52
N VAL A 96 -16.27 14.82 -1.58
CA VAL A 96 -15.83 15.34 -2.88
C VAL A 96 -16.84 16.34 -3.50
N PRO A 97 -18.15 16.02 -3.63
CA PRO A 97 -19.11 16.98 -4.17
C PRO A 97 -19.26 18.20 -3.26
N SER A 98 -19.25 18.04 -1.93
CA SER A 98 -19.32 19.18 -1.01
C SER A 98 -18.13 20.12 -1.19
N TYR A 99 -16.92 19.57 -1.30
CA TYR A 99 -15.71 20.33 -1.57
C TYR A 99 -15.79 21.09 -2.91
N CYS A 100 -16.24 20.42 -3.99
CA CYS A 100 -16.42 21.06 -5.29
C CYS A 100 -17.44 22.21 -5.25
N VAL A 101 -18.55 22.04 -4.53
CA VAL A 101 -19.57 23.08 -4.36
C VAL A 101 -19.00 24.28 -3.60
N VAL A 102 -18.25 24.05 -2.51
CA VAL A 102 -17.64 25.13 -1.73
C VAL A 102 -16.62 25.91 -2.57
N ILE A 103 -15.68 25.22 -3.23
CA ILE A 103 -14.66 25.85 -4.08
C ILE A 103 -15.31 26.62 -5.24
N GLY A 104 -16.28 26.01 -5.92
CA GLY A 104 -17.00 26.64 -7.02
C GLY A 104 -17.79 27.87 -6.55
N GLY A 105 -18.45 27.78 -5.40
CA GLY A 105 -19.17 28.89 -4.79
C GLY A 105 -18.26 30.07 -4.44
N VAL A 106 -17.09 29.81 -3.86
CA VAL A 106 -16.07 30.84 -3.60
C VAL A 106 -15.64 31.51 -4.90
N GLY A 107 -15.37 30.74 -5.95
CA GLY A 107 -15.01 31.28 -7.27
C GLY A 107 -16.10 32.19 -7.86
N VAL A 108 -17.37 31.79 -7.76
CA VAL A 108 -18.52 32.58 -8.23
C VAL A 108 -18.64 33.88 -7.43
N VAL A 109 -18.53 33.83 -6.10
CA VAL A 109 -18.62 35.02 -5.24
C VAL A 109 -17.50 36.02 -5.59
N LEU A 110 -16.27 35.53 -5.72
CA LEU A 110 -15.14 36.38 -6.10
C LEU A 110 -15.33 36.98 -7.50
N GLY A 111 -15.76 36.18 -8.49
CA GLY A 111 -16.01 36.66 -9.85
C GLY A 111 -17.10 37.72 -9.92
N LEU A 112 -18.23 37.49 -9.24
CA LEU A 112 -19.33 38.47 -9.18
C LEU A 112 -18.91 39.75 -8.45
N SER A 113 -18.12 39.63 -7.37
CA SER A 113 -17.63 40.81 -6.64
C SER A 113 -16.73 41.71 -7.49
N ILE A 114 -15.92 41.12 -8.38
CA ILE A 114 -15.07 41.87 -9.31
C ILE A 114 -15.91 42.49 -10.44
N TRP A 115 -16.94 41.78 -10.93
CA TRP A 115 -17.77 42.24 -12.04
C TRP A 115 -18.73 43.38 -11.65
N LEU A 116 -19.16 43.43 -10.39
CA LEU A 116 -20.09 44.43 -9.85
C LEU A 116 -19.41 45.73 -9.37
N VAL A 117 -18.08 45.81 -9.41
CA VAL A 117 -17.27 46.99 -9.06
C VAL A 117 -16.78 47.67 -10.34
#